data_AF-A0A959JKY5-F1
#
_entry.id   AF-A0A959JKY5-F1
#
_cell.length_a   1.000
_cell.length_b   1.000
_cell.length_c   1.000
_cell.angle_alpha   90.00
_cell.angle_beta   90.00
_cell.angle_gamma   90.00
#
_symmetry.space_group_name_H-M   'P 1'
#
loop_
_entity.id
_entity.type
_entity.pdbx_description
1 polymer ?
#
loop_
_entity_poly.entity_id
_entity_poly.type
_entity_poly.pdbx_seq_one_letter_code
_entity_poly.pdbx_strand_id
1 'polypeptide(L)'
;MRKYLVYIYLLSIYATLGAAIPPSQSSKKIVESYVSMYAPIAVMEMKRVGIPASIKLAQGLLESDLGRSPMAVQANNHFGIKCGGNWEGETFYKLDDDTDTLGNIIQSCFRAYATPQESFVA
;
A
#
# COMPACT_ATOMS: atom_id res chain seq x y z
N MET A 1 -39.42 15.73 24.81
CA MET A 1 -38.62 14.90 25.74
C MET A 1 -38.27 13.52 25.16
N ARG A 2 -39.24 12.74 24.66
CA ARG A 2 -39.01 11.39 24.10
C ARG A 2 -38.05 11.32 22.88
N LYS A 3 -38.01 12.37 22.04
CA LYS A 3 -37.09 12.46 20.88
C LYS A 3 -35.62 12.71 21.25
N TYR A 4 -35.37 13.43 22.35
CA TYR A 4 -34.02 13.70 22.86
C TYR A 4 -33.42 12.47 23.55
N LEU A 5 -34.25 11.66 24.22
CA LEU A 5 -33.84 10.38 24.80
C LEU A 5 -33.37 9.38 23.73
N VAL A 6 -34.01 9.35 22.55
CA VAL A 6 -33.57 8.53 21.41
C VAL A 6 -32.23 9.02 20.85
N TYR A 7 -32.03 10.33 20.71
CA TYR A 7 -30.76 10.89 20.24
C TYR A 7 -29.60 10.64 21.20
N ILE A 8 -29.83 10.73 22.52
CA ILE A 8 -28.83 10.39 23.55
C ILE A 8 -28.49 8.90 23.50
N TYR A 9 -29.49 8.02 23.28
CA TYR A 9 -29.27 6.59 23.12
C TYR A 9 -28.45 6.27 21.86
N LEU A 10 -28.75 6.91 20.72
CA LEU A 10 -27.99 6.75 19.47
C LEU A 10 -26.54 7.27 19.61
N LEU A 11 -26.32 8.41 20.28
CA LEU A 11 -24.97 8.93 20.56
C LEU A 11 -24.16 7.99 21.48
N SER A 12 -24.80 7.33 22.44
CA SER A 12 -24.14 6.38 23.35
C SER A 12 -23.67 5.09 22.68
N ILE A 13 -24.35 4.66 21.59
CA ILE A 13 -23.98 3.48 20.80
C ILE A 13 -22.72 3.77 19.97
N TYR A 14 -22.55 4.99 19.45
CA TYR A 14 -21.33 5.37 18.73
C TYR A 14 -20.08 5.42 19.64
N ALA A 15 -20.26 5.69 20.93
CA ALA A 15 -19.14 5.75 21.88
C ALA A 15 -18.57 4.37 22.29
N THR A 16 -19.31 3.28 22.10
CA THR A 16 -18.90 1.93 22.51
C THR A 16 -18.37 1.05 21.37
N LEU A 17 -18.51 1.46 20.10
CA LEU A 17 -17.95 0.77 18.93
C LEU A 17 -16.49 1.14 18.61
N GLY A 18 -15.84 1.94 19.46
CA GLY A 18 -14.45 2.39 19.30
C GLY A 18 -13.41 1.51 19.99
N ALA A 19 -13.67 0.23 20.28
CA ALA A 19 -12.64 -0.66 20.81
C ALA A 19 -11.61 -0.94 19.72
N ALA A 20 -10.40 -0.38 19.86
CA ALA A 20 -9.27 -0.70 19.00
C ALA A 20 -8.94 -2.19 19.15
N ILE A 21 -9.27 -2.99 18.13
CA ILE A 21 -8.85 -4.39 18.07
C ILE A 21 -7.32 -4.37 17.94
N PRO A 22 -6.56 -4.89 18.92
CA PRO A 22 -5.11 -4.94 18.79
C PRO A 22 -4.76 -5.81 17.58
N PRO A 23 -3.79 -5.40 16.75
CA PRO A 23 -3.36 -6.20 15.62
C PRO A 23 -2.98 -7.60 16.09
N SER A 24 -3.41 -8.63 15.36
CA SER A 24 -3.09 -10.00 15.71
C SER A 24 -1.57 -10.18 15.80
N GLN A 25 -1.10 -11.05 16.70
CA GLN A 25 0.33 -11.34 16.86
C GLN A 25 0.98 -11.79 15.53
N SER A 26 0.21 -12.45 14.67
CA SER A 26 0.61 -12.82 13.30
C SER A 26 0.88 -11.60 12.43
N SER A 27 -0.04 -10.63 12.43
CA SER A 27 0.10 -9.37 11.66
C SER A 27 1.33 -8.57 12.08
N LYS A 28 1.61 -8.49 13.39
CA LYS A 28 2.80 -7.81 13.91
C LYS A 28 4.10 -8.42 13.36
N LYS A 29 4.20 -9.75 13.35
CA LYS A 29 5.40 -10.45 12.85
C LYS A 29 5.62 -10.21 11.35
N ILE A 30 4.55 -10.17 10.55
CA ILE A 30 4.64 -9.90 9.10
C ILE A 30 5.15 -8.46 8.87
N VAL A 31 4.59 -7.49 9.60
CA VAL A 31 5.04 -6.09 9.54
C VAL A 31 6.52 -5.97 9.91
N GLU A 32 6.94 -6.58 11.02
CA GLU A 32 8.34 -6.56 11.45
C GLU A 32 9.27 -7.20 10.41
N SER A 33 8.85 -8.31 9.79
CA SER A 33 9.61 -8.97 8.73
C SER A 33 9.77 -8.08 7.49
N TYR A 34 8.69 -7.43 7.06
CA TYR A 34 8.72 -6.50 5.93
C TYR A 34 9.66 -5.31 6.22
N VAL A 35 9.49 -4.69 7.40
CA VAL A 35 10.33 -3.56 7.82
C VAL A 35 11.80 -3.99 7.90
N SER A 36 12.11 -5.14 8.50
CA SER A 36 13.48 -5.66 8.60
C SER A 36 14.12 -5.87 7.22
N MET A 37 13.36 -6.42 6.27
CA MET A 37 13.84 -6.70 4.92
C MET A 37 14.13 -5.43 4.12
N TYR A 38 13.26 -4.42 4.17
CA TYR A 38 13.34 -3.25 3.29
C TYR A 38 13.93 -2.00 3.94
N ALA A 39 14.07 -1.95 5.27
CA ALA A 39 14.64 -0.79 5.97
C ALA A 39 16.05 -0.40 5.49
N PRO A 40 16.98 -1.34 5.22
CA PRO A 40 18.29 -0.98 4.68
C PRO A 40 18.22 -0.21 3.36
N ILE A 41 17.33 -0.64 2.46
CA ILE A 41 17.12 -0.02 1.14
C ILE A 41 16.46 1.35 1.30
N ALA A 42 15.43 1.46 2.14
CA ALA A 42 14.77 2.74 2.41
C ALA A 42 15.70 3.76 3.08
N VAL A 43 16.61 3.34 3.96
CA VAL A 43 17.63 4.22 4.57
C VAL A 43 18.69 4.63 3.55
N MET A 44 19.12 3.72 2.68
CA MET A 44 20.02 4.06 1.58
C MET A 44 19.38 5.13 0.68
N GLU A 45 18.13 4.92 0.30
CA GLU A 45 17.40 5.85 -0.56
C GLU A 45 17.16 7.19 0.12
N MET A 46 16.84 7.19 1.42
CA MET A 46 16.75 8.42 2.22
C MET A 46 18.04 9.24 2.16
N LYS A 47 19.20 8.59 2.23
CA LYS A 47 20.49 9.29 2.10
C LYS A 47 20.73 9.80 0.68
N ARG A 48 20.24 9.08 -0.35
CA ARG A 48 20.44 9.42 -1.76
C ARG A 48 19.57 10.60 -2.21
N VAL A 49 18.29 10.61 -1.85
CA VAL A 49 17.30 11.59 -2.37
C VAL A 49 16.63 12.45 -1.30
N GLY A 50 16.86 12.17 -0.01
CA GLY A 50 16.36 12.99 1.09
C GLY A 50 14.94 12.66 1.57
N ILE A 51 14.24 11.68 0.98
CA ILE A 51 12.92 11.24 1.45
C ILE A 51 13.10 10.37 2.70
N PRO A 52 12.46 10.67 3.85
CA PRO A 52 12.62 9.87 5.06
C PRO A 52 12.31 8.39 4.84
N ALA A 53 13.19 7.52 5.33
CA ALA A 53 13.05 6.07 5.18
C ALA A 53 11.72 5.56 5.73
N SER A 54 11.21 6.18 6.81
CA SER A 54 9.91 5.87 7.40
C SER A 54 8.74 6.08 6.44
N ILE A 55 8.78 7.13 5.61
CA ILE A 55 7.73 7.42 4.63
C ILE A 55 7.77 6.38 3.51
N LYS A 56 8.95 6.12 2.94
CA LYS A 56 9.13 5.11 1.89
C LYS A 56 8.71 3.71 2.39
N LEU A 57 9.08 3.33 3.61
CA LEU A 57 8.66 2.06 4.22
C LEU A 57 7.16 1.98 4.45
N ALA A 58 6.55 3.05 4.98
CA ALA A 58 5.12 3.08 5.24
C ALA A 58 4.31 2.93 3.95
N GLN A 59 4.70 3.64 2.89
CA GLN A 59 4.07 3.50 1.57
C GLN A 59 4.26 2.10 1.01
N GLY A 60 5.50 1.60 0.95
CA GLY A 60 5.76 0.26 0.42
C GLY A 60 4.96 -0.80 1.19
N LEU A 61 4.89 -0.71 2.52
CA LEU A 61 4.15 -1.64 3.36
C LEU A 61 2.64 -1.61 3.07
N LEU A 62 2.06 -0.42 2.90
CA LEU A 62 0.64 -0.24 2.61
C LEU A 62 0.28 -0.73 1.21
N GLU A 63 0.96 -0.20 0.20
CA GLU A 63 0.65 -0.44 -1.22
C GLU A 63 0.90 -1.88 -1.65
N SER A 64 1.86 -2.57 -0.99
CA SER A 64 2.20 -3.95 -1.33
C SER A 64 1.43 -5.01 -0.55
N ASP A 65 0.47 -4.65 0.31
CA ASP A 65 -0.16 -5.54 1.29
C ASP A 65 0.88 -6.31 2.13
N LEU A 66 1.78 -5.56 2.79
CA LEU A 66 2.89 -6.11 3.56
C LEU A 66 3.82 -7.02 2.72
N GLY A 67 3.97 -6.71 1.43
CA GLY A 67 4.76 -7.47 0.46
C GLY A 67 4.06 -8.70 -0.12
N ARG A 68 2.76 -8.89 0.14
CA ARG A 68 2.02 -10.11 -0.26
C ARG A 68 1.16 -9.92 -1.49
N SER A 69 0.98 -8.68 -1.96
CA SER A 69 0.20 -8.43 -3.17
C SER A 69 0.80 -9.18 -4.36
N PRO A 70 -0.02 -9.65 -5.32
CA PRO A 70 0.48 -10.28 -6.54
C PRO A 70 1.51 -9.43 -7.27
N MET A 71 1.32 -8.11 -7.28
CA MET A 71 2.24 -7.17 -7.93
C MET A 71 3.60 -7.09 -7.21
N ALA A 72 3.62 -7.08 -5.88
CA ALA A 72 4.87 -7.11 -5.13
C ALA A 72 5.62 -8.43 -5.30
N VAL A 73 4.89 -9.57 -5.31
CA VAL A 73 5.49 -10.91 -5.41
C VAL A 73 5.96 -11.26 -6.82
N GLN A 74 5.17 -10.92 -7.84
CA GLN A 74 5.43 -11.34 -9.22
C GLN A 74 6.17 -10.30 -10.04
N ALA A 75 5.98 -9.02 -9.73
CA ALA A 75 6.56 -7.90 -10.48
C ALA A 75 7.58 -7.10 -9.67
N ASN A 76 7.86 -7.51 -8.42
CA ASN A 76 8.74 -6.79 -7.51
C ASN A 76 8.37 -5.30 -7.33
N ASN A 77 7.11 -4.92 -7.59
CA ASN A 77 6.66 -3.54 -7.56
C ASN A 77 5.84 -3.31 -6.27
N HIS A 78 6.50 -2.71 -5.28
CA HIS A 78 5.93 -2.46 -3.95
C HIS A 78 5.09 -1.19 -3.85
N PHE A 79 5.07 -0.36 -4.89
CA PHE A 79 4.54 1.01 -4.83
C PHE A 79 3.45 1.28 -5.87
N GLY A 80 3.00 0.26 -6.60
CA GLY A 80 1.95 0.43 -7.62
C GLY A 80 2.38 1.35 -8.78
N ILE A 81 3.68 1.40 -9.10
CA ILE A 81 4.18 2.35 -10.11
C ILE A 81 3.67 1.93 -11.49
N LYS A 82 2.81 2.76 -12.10
CA LYS A 82 2.30 2.58 -13.46
C LYS A 82 3.43 2.71 -14.49
N CYS A 83 3.31 2.04 -15.64
CA CYS A 83 4.30 2.09 -16.72
C CYS A 83 4.62 3.55 -17.12
N GLY A 84 3.58 4.35 -17.38
CA GLY A 84 3.75 5.67 -17.98
C GLY A 84 4.25 5.55 -19.43
N GLY A 85 4.56 6.69 -20.07
CA GLY A 85 4.91 6.71 -21.51
C GLY A 85 6.34 6.29 -21.87
N ASN A 86 7.28 6.35 -20.92
CA ASN A 86 8.72 6.16 -21.19
C ASN A 86 9.28 4.86 -20.58
N TRP A 87 8.41 3.95 -20.15
CA TRP A 87 8.85 2.69 -19.56
C TRP A 87 9.06 1.64 -20.64
N GLU A 88 10.29 1.15 -20.73
CA GLU A 88 10.70 0.13 -21.72
C GLU A 88 11.04 -1.22 -21.06
N GLY A 89 10.90 -1.32 -19.73
CA GLY A 89 11.16 -2.55 -18.98
C GLY A 89 9.98 -3.52 -18.96
N GLU A 90 10.10 -4.55 -18.13
CA GLU A 90 9.03 -5.55 -17.96
C GLU A 90 7.75 -4.94 -17.38
N THR A 91 6.61 -5.57 -17.64
CA THR A 91 5.30 -5.02 -17.29
C THR A 91 4.40 -6.06 -16.62
N PHE A 92 3.55 -5.61 -15.71
CA PHE A 92 2.51 -6.40 -15.06
C PHE A 92 1.15 -5.75 -15.31
N TYR A 93 0.20 -6.51 -15.88
CA TYR A 93 -1.15 -6.04 -16.16
C TYR A 93 -2.16 -6.61 -15.18
N LYS A 94 -3.01 -5.75 -14.62
CA LYS A 94 -4.19 -6.13 -13.83
C LYS A 94 -5.33 -5.13 -14.07
N LEU A 95 -6.57 -5.54 -13.80
CA LEU A 95 -7.68 -4.59 -13.70
C LEU A 95 -7.44 -3.68 -12.50
N ASP A 96 -7.60 -2.38 -12.74
CA ASP A 96 -7.52 -1.32 -11.72
C ASP A 96 -8.50 -0.20 -12.12
N ASP A 97 -8.12 1.07 -11.98
CA ASP A 97 -8.99 2.23 -12.22
C ASP A 97 -8.93 2.81 -13.64
N ASP A 98 -8.09 2.29 -14.54
CA ASP A 98 -7.99 2.82 -15.90
C ASP A 98 -9.23 2.47 -16.74
N THR A 99 -9.71 3.44 -17.51
CA THR A 99 -10.85 3.28 -18.42
C THR A 99 -10.51 3.63 -19.87
N ASP A 100 -11.22 3.03 -20.81
CA ASP A 100 -11.23 3.50 -22.20
C ASP A 100 -11.98 4.84 -22.35
N THR A 101 -12.02 5.36 -23.58
CA THR A 101 -12.72 6.63 -23.90
C THR A 101 -14.24 6.57 -23.71
N LEU A 102 -14.81 5.38 -23.56
CA LEU A 102 -16.23 5.13 -23.33
C LEU A 102 -16.54 4.91 -21.83
N GLY A 103 -15.52 4.91 -20.97
CA GLY A 103 -15.65 4.71 -19.52
C GLY A 103 -15.66 3.23 -19.10
N ASN A 104 -15.34 2.29 -19.98
CA ASN A 104 -15.23 0.88 -19.60
C ASN A 104 -13.88 0.63 -18.93
N ILE A 105 -13.87 -0.12 -17.82
CA ILE A 105 -12.63 -0.51 -17.12
C ILE A 105 -11.77 -1.40 -18.04
N ILE A 106 -10.50 -1.05 -18.15
CA ILE A 106 -9.49 -1.78 -18.90
C ILE A 106 -8.35 -2.25 -17.99
N GLN A 107 -7.43 -3.05 -18.54
CA GLN A 107 -6.23 -3.45 -17.83
C GLN A 107 -5.29 -2.25 -17.65
N SER A 108 -4.86 -2.02 -16.43
CA SER A 108 -3.83 -1.04 -16.09
C SER A 108 -2.44 -1.66 -16.23
N CYS A 109 -1.50 -0.87 -16.76
CA CYS A 109 -0.09 -1.26 -16.91
C CYS A 109 0.73 -0.80 -15.71
N PHE A 110 1.39 -1.74 -15.03
CA PHE A 110 2.34 -1.48 -13.97
C PHE A 110 3.75 -1.91 -14.37
N ARG A 111 4.76 -1.20 -13.87
CA ARG A 111 6.16 -1.57 -14.05
C ARG A 111 6.43 -2.89 -13.32
N ALA A 112 7.22 -3.76 -13.93
CA ALA A 112 7.81 -4.93 -13.28
C ALA A 112 9.33 -4.76 -13.23
N TYR A 113 9.90 -5.11 -12.09
CA TYR A 113 11.32 -4.93 -11.80
C TYR A 113 11.99 -6.28 -11.61
N ALA A 114 13.30 -6.35 -11.89
CA ALA A 114 14.04 -7.60 -11.67
C ALA A 114 14.22 -7.90 -10.18
N THR A 115 14.27 -6.85 -9.34
CA THR A 115 14.41 -6.96 -7.89
C THR A 115 13.53 -5.96 -7.14
N PRO A 116 13.10 -6.25 -5.91
CA PRO A 116 12.34 -5.29 -5.10
C PRO A 116 13.07 -3.96 -4.91
N GLN A 117 14.40 -4.00 -4.81
CA GLN A 117 15.29 -2.86 -4.66
C GLN A 117 15.04 -1.79 -5.73
N GLU A 118 14.87 -2.21 -6.98
CA GLU A 118 14.60 -1.31 -8.10
C GLU A 118 13.32 -0.52 -7.89
N SER A 119 12.25 -1.13 -7.36
CA SER A 119 11.01 -0.40 -7.04
C SER A 119 11.19 0.64 -5.94
N PHE A 120 12.14 0.46 -5.02
CA PHE A 120 12.42 1.43 -3.96
C PHE A 120 13.23 2.63 -4.44
N VAL A 121 14.03 2.48 -5.49
CA VAL A 121 14.89 3.53 -6.06
C VAL A 121 14.34 4.16 -7.35
N ALA A 122 13.21 3.65 -7.84
CA ALA A 122 12.51 4.11 -9.03
C ALA A 122 11.96 5.55 -8.93
#